data_AF-A0A0B4DIV3-F1
#
_entry.id   AF-A0A0B4DIV3-F1
#
_cell.length_a   1.000
_cell.length_b   1.000
_cell.length_c   1.000
_cell.angle_alpha   90.00
_cell.angle_beta   90.00
_cell.angle_gamma   90.00
#
_symmetry.space_group_name_H-M   'P 1'
#
loop_
_entity.id
_entity.type
_entity.pdbx_description
1 polymer ?
#
loop_
_entity_poly.entity_id
_entity_poly.type
_entity_poly.pdbx_seq_one_letter_code
_entity_poly.pdbx_strand_id
1 'polypeptide(L)'
;MARKLKYPTGPVVAISIDGHGVAWCNKIFTNSPGGKHLGDMARKAARTGLTYHFRRCEVTAGAETPLEALAAMAAFAPGRVEFRKVPLEVLKYLAEGVTHV
;
A
#
# COMPACT_ATOMS: atom_id res chain seq x y z
N MET A 1 23.59 22.86 3.93
CA MET A 1 23.20 21.69 4.75
C MET A 1 21.90 21.14 4.20
N ALA A 2 21.89 19.94 3.61
CA ALA A 2 20.68 19.33 3.08
C ALA A 2 19.74 18.93 4.23
N ARG A 3 18.51 19.46 4.22
CA ARG A 3 17.48 19.17 5.22
C ARG A 3 17.20 17.65 5.19
N LYS A 4 17.46 16.92 6.29
CA LYS A 4 17.13 15.49 6.38
C LYS A 4 15.67 15.32 6.00
N LEU A 5 15.40 14.54 4.95
CA LEU A 5 14.04 14.22 4.58
C LEU A 5 13.38 13.54 5.78
N LYS A 6 12.19 14.02 6.15
CA LYS A 6 11.40 13.48 7.26
C LYS A 6 11.08 11.98 7.05
N TYR A 7 11.16 11.53 5.80
CA TYR A 7 10.90 10.15 5.38
C TYR A 7 12.03 9.66 4.47
N PRO A 8 12.40 8.37 4.56
CA PRO A 8 13.39 7.76 3.69
C PRO A 8 13.00 7.91 2.21
N THR A 9 13.99 8.03 1.34
CA THR A 9 13.82 7.95 -0.13
C THR A 9 13.67 6.48 -0.52
N GLY A 10 12.55 6.12 -1.15
CA GLY A 10 12.28 4.74 -1.58
C GLY A 10 11.04 4.65 -2.48
N PRO A 11 10.63 3.45 -2.88
CA PRO A 11 9.42 3.26 -3.65
C PRO A 11 8.22 3.78 -2.86
N VAL A 12 7.40 4.61 -3.50
CA VAL A 12 6.21 5.22 -2.88
C VAL A 12 4.97 4.59 -3.45
N VAL A 13 4.13 4.04 -2.57
CA VAL A 13 2.77 3.62 -2.87
C VAL A 13 1.83 4.61 -2.20
N ALA A 14 0.85 5.17 -2.91
CA ALA A 14 -0.14 6.06 -2.31
C ALA A 14 -1.54 5.75 -2.83
N ILE A 15 -2.49 5.64 -1.89
CA ILE A 15 -3.91 5.44 -2.17
C ILE A 15 -4.74 6.58 -1.57
N SER A 16 -5.87 6.86 -2.21
CA SER A 16 -6.89 7.75 -1.67
C SER A 16 -8.27 7.16 -1.81
N ILE A 17 -9.10 7.32 -0.78
CA ILE A 17 -10.48 6.86 -0.70
C ILE A 17 -11.30 7.99 -0.10
N ASP A 18 -12.31 8.47 -0.81
CA ASP A 18 -13.23 9.52 -0.35
C ASP A 18 -12.54 10.78 0.22
N GLY A 19 -11.41 11.18 -0.39
CA GLY A 19 -10.62 12.35 0.05
C GLY A 19 -9.68 12.09 1.23
N HIS A 20 -9.70 10.88 1.80
CA HIS A 20 -8.72 10.42 2.78
C HIS A 20 -7.55 9.71 2.07
N GLY A 21 -6.34 9.78 2.64
CA GLY A 21 -5.15 9.25 1.98
C GLY A 21 -4.18 8.56 2.94
N VAL A 22 -3.55 7.50 2.44
CA VAL A 22 -2.42 6.83 3.08
C VAL A 22 -1.36 6.55 2.02
N ALA A 23 -0.10 6.71 2.41
CA ALA A 23 1.04 6.39 1.59
C ALA A 23 2.00 5.49 2.35
N TRP A 24 2.67 4.60 1.64
CA TRP A 24 3.77 3.80 2.13
C TRP A 24 5.04 4.22 1.43
N CYS A 25 6.12 4.36 2.20
CA CYS A 25 7.47 4.60 1.68
C CYS A 25 8.47 3.85 2.54
N ASN A 26 9.19 2.92 1.93
CA ASN A 26 10.27 2.15 2.57
C ASN A 26 9.87 1.61 3.96
N LYS A 27 8.86 0.74 4.00
CA LYS A 27 8.34 0.07 5.23
C LYS A 27 7.57 0.97 6.20
N ILE A 28 7.36 2.24 5.86
CA ILE A 28 6.66 3.20 6.72
C ILE A 28 5.36 3.64 6.07
N PHE A 29 4.25 3.44 6.78
CA PHE A 29 2.95 4.04 6.43
C PHE A 29 2.83 5.46 6.99
N THR A 30 2.47 6.40 6.13
CA THR A 30 2.25 7.81 6.38
C THR A 30 0.83 8.19 5.99
N ASN A 31 0.21 9.06 6.79
CA ASN A 31 -1.21 9.34 6.69
C ASN A 31 -1.40 10.79 6.22
N SER A 32 -2.32 11.03 5.29
CA SER A 32 -2.80 12.38 4.99
C SER A 32 -3.73 12.87 6.12
N PRO A 33 -4.00 14.18 6.26
CA PRO A 33 -5.06 14.67 7.15
C PRO A 33 -6.38 13.93 6.87
N GLY A 34 -7.03 13.40 7.91
CA GLY A 34 -8.21 12.54 7.79
C GLY A 34 -7.93 11.06 7.46
N GLY A 35 -6.74 10.72 6.97
CA GLY A 35 -6.33 9.35 6.62
C GLY A 35 -5.78 8.52 7.79
N LYS A 36 -5.92 8.98 9.04
CA LYS A 36 -5.38 8.27 10.21
C LYS A 36 -5.95 6.86 10.32
N HIS A 37 -7.26 6.72 10.13
CA HIS A 37 -7.95 5.45 10.21
C HIS A 37 -7.47 4.45 9.14
N LEU A 38 -7.31 4.91 7.89
CA LEU A 38 -6.74 4.12 6.79
C LEU A 38 -5.32 3.63 7.12
N GLY A 39 -4.48 4.53 7.64
CA GLY A 39 -3.11 4.16 8.02
C GLY A 39 -3.05 3.17 9.19
N ASP A 40 -3.89 3.33 10.20
CA ASP A 40 -3.93 2.41 11.34
C ASP A 40 -4.46 1.02 10.92
N MET A 41 -5.43 0.97 10.00
CA MET A 41 -5.91 -0.28 9.43
C MET A 41 -4.88 -0.96 8.54
N ALA A 42 -4.16 -0.20 7.69
CA ALA A 42 -3.08 -0.75 6.89
C ALA A 42 -1.99 -1.38 7.77
N ARG A 43 -1.60 -0.69 8.86
CA ARG A 43 -0.66 -1.25 9.84
C ARG A 43 -1.21 -2.50 10.52
N LYS A 44 -2.50 -2.53 10.85
CA LYS A 44 -3.13 -3.70 11.46
C LYS A 44 -3.11 -4.89 10.51
N ALA A 45 -3.52 -4.69 9.25
CA ALA A 45 -3.52 -5.71 8.21
C ALA A 45 -2.11 -6.27 7.96
N ALA A 46 -1.11 -5.39 7.88
CA ALA A 46 0.29 -5.78 7.72
C ALA A 46 0.83 -6.60 8.92
N ARG A 47 0.41 -6.28 10.16
CA ARG A 47 0.81 -7.06 11.35
C ARG A 47 0.15 -8.42 11.43
N THR A 48 -1.10 -8.52 10.98
CA THR A 48 -1.87 -9.77 11.02
C THR A 48 -1.50 -10.73 9.90
N GLY A 49 -0.79 -10.28 8.85
CA GLY A 49 -0.45 -11.10 7.69
C GLY A 49 -1.70 -11.58 6.94
N LEU A 50 -2.74 -10.74 6.87
CA LEU A 50 -3.98 -11.12 6.21
C LEU A 50 -3.75 -11.23 4.70
N THR A 51 -4.24 -12.32 4.12
CA THR A 51 -4.13 -12.55 2.68
C THR A 51 -5.35 -12.00 1.95
N TYR A 52 -5.12 -11.27 0.87
CA TYR A 52 -6.16 -10.62 0.07
C TYR A 52 -6.03 -11.01 -1.40
N HIS A 53 -7.16 -11.23 -2.06
CA HIS A 53 -7.19 -11.40 -3.50
C HIS A 53 -7.28 -10.06 -4.20
N PHE A 54 -6.20 -9.68 -4.88
CA PHE A 54 -6.17 -8.57 -5.83
C PHE A 54 -6.32 -9.12 -7.24
N ARG A 55 -7.51 -8.95 -7.82
CA ARG A 55 -7.89 -9.56 -9.12
C ARG A 55 -7.72 -11.08 -9.09
N ARG A 56 -6.70 -11.63 -9.76
CA ARG A 56 -6.39 -13.07 -9.84
C ARG A 56 -5.20 -13.46 -8.96
N CYS A 57 -4.62 -12.51 -8.23
CA CYS A 57 -3.42 -12.74 -7.42
C CYS A 57 -3.78 -12.71 -5.94
N GLU A 58 -3.27 -13.69 -5.21
CA GLU A 58 -3.34 -13.72 -3.76
C GLU A 58 -2.08 -13.03 -3.21
N VAL A 59 -2.28 -12.01 -2.37
CA VAL A 59 -1.20 -11.21 -1.82
C VAL A 59 -1.37 -11.08 -0.32
N THR A 60 -0.34 -11.48 0.42
CA THR A 60 -0.29 -11.29 1.88
C THR A 60 -0.01 -9.81 2.18
N ALA A 61 -0.83 -9.21 3.03
CA ALA A 61 -0.60 -7.85 3.51
C ALA A 61 0.64 -7.80 4.40
N GLY A 62 1.47 -6.79 4.16
CA GLY A 62 2.72 -6.60 4.88
C GLY A 62 3.24 -5.18 4.69
N ALA A 63 4.45 -4.92 5.15
CA ALA A 63 5.11 -3.62 5.01
C ALA A 63 6.46 -3.73 4.30
N GLU A 64 6.93 -4.93 3.99
CA GLU A 64 8.31 -5.15 3.53
C GLU A 64 8.48 -4.78 2.07
N THR A 65 7.49 -5.15 1.24
CA THR A 65 7.49 -4.86 -0.19
C THR A 65 6.39 -3.87 -0.58
N PRO A 66 6.55 -3.14 -1.70
CA PRO A 66 5.51 -2.24 -2.19
C PRO A 66 4.17 -2.95 -2.47
N LEU A 67 4.23 -4.21 -2.90
CA LEU A 67 3.05 -5.03 -3.19
C LEU A 67 2.31 -5.44 -1.91
N GLU A 68 3.02 -5.95 -0.91
CA GLU A 68 2.46 -6.24 0.42
C GLU A 68 1.84 -4.99 1.06
N ALA A 69 2.52 -3.85 0.93
CA ALA A 69 2.04 -2.58 1.44
C ALA A 69 0.78 -2.11 0.71
N LEU A 70 0.71 -2.31 -0.61
CA LEU A 70 -0.50 -2.08 -1.40
C LEU A 70 -1.65 -2.93 -0.87
N ALA A 71 -1.42 -4.23 -0.65
CA ALA A 71 -2.43 -5.15 -0.14
C ALA A 71 -2.91 -4.73 1.25
N ALA A 72 -1.99 -4.36 2.14
CA ALA A 72 -2.32 -3.83 3.45
C ALA A 72 -3.19 -2.57 3.38
N MET A 73 -2.90 -1.65 2.46
CA MET A 73 -3.64 -0.40 2.31
C MET A 73 -5.01 -0.58 1.65
N ALA A 74 -5.14 -1.51 0.70
CA ALA A 74 -6.39 -1.75 -0.01
C ALA A 74 -7.35 -2.71 0.70
N ALA A 75 -6.93 -3.30 1.83
CA ALA A 75 -7.80 -4.05 2.76
C ALA A 75 -9.06 -3.28 3.22
N PHE A 76 -9.04 -1.95 3.19
CA PHE A 76 -10.16 -1.13 3.65
C PHE A 76 -11.35 -1.10 2.69
N ALA A 77 -11.11 -1.16 1.37
CA ALA A 77 -12.18 -1.06 0.37
C ALA A 77 -11.76 -1.72 -0.95
N PRO A 78 -11.71 -3.06 -1.01
CA PRO A 78 -11.40 -3.77 -2.26
C PRO A 78 -12.41 -3.36 -3.35
N GLY A 79 -11.96 -2.60 -4.34
CA GLY A 79 -12.78 -2.12 -5.47
C GLY A 79 -13.11 -0.61 -5.49
N ARG A 80 -12.79 0.15 -4.44
CA ARG A 80 -12.96 1.62 -4.40
C ARG A 80 -11.65 2.42 -4.30
N VAL A 81 -10.51 1.73 -4.45
CA VAL A 81 -9.19 2.34 -4.26
C VAL A 81 -8.69 2.96 -5.56
N GLU A 82 -8.46 4.27 -5.55
CA GLU A 82 -7.73 4.94 -6.63
C GLU A 82 -6.23 4.95 -6.34
N PHE A 83 -5.46 4.35 -7.24
CA PHE A 83 -4.01 4.30 -7.17
C PHE A 83 -3.41 5.54 -7.85
N ARG A 84 -2.69 6.39 -7.11
CA ARG A 84 -2.13 7.65 -7.65
C ARG A 84 -0.64 7.59 -7.96
N LYS A 85 0.13 6.88 -7.15
CA LYS A 85 1.58 6.68 -7.33
C LYS A 85 1.90 5.25 -6.93
N VAL A 86 2.24 4.42 -7.90
CA VAL A 86 2.53 2.99 -7.72
C VAL A 86 3.83 2.66 -8.45
N PRO A 87 4.79 1.95 -7.83
CA PRO A 87 5.99 1.51 -8.51
C PRO A 87 5.68 0.60 -9.70
N LEU A 88 6.52 0.66 -10.75
CA LEU A 88 6.37 -0.16 -11.96
C LEU A 88 6.27 -1.66 -11.68
N GLU A 89 6.99 -2.16 -10.68
CA GLU A 89 6.97 -3.57 -10.25
C GLU A 89 5.57 -4.02 -9.84
N VAL A 90 4.84 -3.18 -9.11
CA VAL A 90 3.48 -3.48 -8.66
C VAL A 90 2.50 -3.41 -9.83
N LEU A 91 2.69 -2.47 -10.76
CA LEU A 91 1.89 -2.39 -11.98
C LEU A 91 2.09 -3.61 -12.88
N LYS A 92 3.34 -4.07 -13.04
CA LYS A 92 3.67 -5.31 -13.76
C LYS A 92 3.00 -6.51 -13.09
N TYR A 93 3.14 -6.66 -11.78
CA TYR A 93 2.51 -7.74 -11.04
C TYR A 93 0.98 -7.77 -11.21
N LEU A 94 0.31 -6.61 -11.13
CA LEU A 94 -1.14 -6.48 -11.33
C LEU A 94 -1.61 -6.67 -12.78
N ALA A 95 -0.73 -6.40 -13.76
CA ALA A 95 -1.00 -6.55 -15.19
C ALA A 95 -0.75 -7.98 -15.68
N GLU A 96 0.28 -8.63 -15.15
CA GLU A 96 0.66 -10.00 -15.52
C GLU A 96 -0.29 -11.04 -14.91
N GLY A 97 -1.03 -10.69 -13.85
CA GLY A 97 -2.06 -11.56 -13.27
C GLY A 97 -1.51 -12.93 -12.83
N VAL A 98 -0.24 -12.96 -12.44
CA VAL A 98 0.50 -14.20 -12.17
C VAL A 98 0.02 -14.76 -10.84
N THR A 99 -0.72 -15.86 -10.93
CA THR A 99 -0.95 -16.81 -9.84
C THR A 99 0.40 -17.41 -9.46
N HIS A 100 1.06 -16.87 -8.43
CA HIS A 100 2.06 -17.64 -7.69
C HIS A 100 1.33 -18.39 -6.59
N VAL A 101 1.30 -19.72 -6.76
CA VAL A 101 0.95 -20.73 -5.75
C VAL A 101 2.03 -20.73 -4.67
#